data_AF-A0A426VW76-F1
#
_entry.id   AF-A0A426VW76-F1
#
_cell.length_a   1.000
_cell.length_b   1.000
_cell.length_c   1.000
_cell.angle_alpha   90.00
_cell.angle_beta   90.00
_cell.angle_gamma   90.00
#
_symmetry.space_group_name_H-M   'P 1'
#
loop_
_entity.id
_entity.type
_entity.pdbx_description
1 polymer ?
#
loop_
_entity_poly.entity_id
_entity_poly.type
_entity_poly.pdbx_seq_one_letter_code
_entity_poly.pdbx_strand_id
1 'polypeptide(L)'
;MTPAITTHIDALDSMKKYPPELFYKGELVLLERPKISIVGTRRPSYYTKQFTYSIAKALAKRGVCIVSGAAMGVDTAAHLGAGEENTIAVVANGLDIRYPVINAPLIENIEKKGLMLSQFNDGFRATGWSFVVRNELVVALGDLLIVTEADLNSGSMRSVEYALKMGKEIWVLPQRLDESLGTNKLLSEGKAKAIQDVEVFASRFGQAVESNMSKDEFFYFCQASPTFDETVEKFGDRIYEAELEGSVTIHNGIVRLQ
;
A
#
# COMPACT_ATOMS: atom_id res chain seq x y z
N MET A 1 12.34 20.16 13.02
CA MET A 1 10.97 19.66 13.23
C MET A 1 10.53 19.02 11.95
N THR A 2 10.00 17.80 12.04
CA THR A 2 9.40 17.11 10.90
C THR A 2 8.21 17.90 10.36
N PRO A 3 8.10 18.14 9.03
CA PRO A 3 6.98 18.89 8.46
C PRO A 3 5.67 18.10 8.57
N ALA A 4 4.57 18.85 8.71
CA ALA A 4 3.22 18.30 8.67
C ALA A 4 2.60 18.51 7.27
N ILE A 5 1.77 17.55 6.85
CA ILE A 5 0.95 17.66 5.65
C ILE A 5 -0.17 18.67 5.93
N THR A 6 -0.30 19.66 5.06
CA THR A 6 -1.33 20.71 5.14
C THR A 6 -2.48 20.50 4.17
N THR A 7 -2.30 19.62 3.18
CA THR A 7 -3.34 19.26 2.20
C THR A 7 -4.27 18.19 2.75
N HIS A 8 -5.53 18.24 2.35
CA HIS A 8 -6.51 17.21 2.67
C HIS A 8 -6.19 15.91 1.92
N ILE A 9 -6.42 14.76 2.56
CA ILE A 9 -6.23 13.43 1.97
C ILE A 9 -7.57 12.70 2.05
N ASP A 10 -8.31 12.67 0.95
CA ASP A 10 -9.66 12.10 0.84
C ASP A 10 -9.76 10.67 1.40
N ALA A 11 -8.72 9.85 1.18
CA ALA A 11 -8.67 8.47 1.68
C ALA A 11 -8.79 8.37 3.22
N LEU A 12 -8.47 9.44 3.95
CA LEU A 12 -8.52 9.47 5.41
C LEU A 12 -9.91 9.84 5.96
N ASP A 13 -10.84 10.27 5.11
CA ASP A 13 -12.23 10.57 5.52
C ASP A 13 -12.99 9.32 5.97
N SER A 14 -12.52 8.13 5.58
CA SER A 14 -13.08 6.86 6.07
C SER A 14 -12.65 6.52 7.50
N MET A 15 -11.68 7.25 8.08
CA MET A 15 -11.28 7.06 9.49
C MET A 15 -12.38 7.54 10.42
N LYS A 16 -12.43 6.98 11.64
CA LYS A 16 -13.36 7.42 12.67
C LYS A 16 -13.21 8.92 12.98
N LYS A 17 -11.98 9.41 12.95
CA LYS A 17 -11.65 10.83 13.09
C LYS A 17 -10.46 11.14 12.18
N TYR A 18 -10.62 12.15 11.34
CA TYR A 18 -9.53 12.66 10.52
C TYR A 18 -8.35 13.10 11.41
N PRO A 19 -7.10 12.70 11.10
CA PRO A 19 -5.95 13.04 11.94
C PRO A 19 -5.75 14.56 12.00
N PRO A 20 -5.64 15.17 13.19
CA PRO A 20 -5.45 16.62 13.31
C PRO A 20 -4.09 17.06 12.77
N GLU A 21 -3.08 16.20 12.87
CA GLU A 21 -1.74 16.40 12.35
C GLU A 21 -1.24 15.09 11.73
N LEU A 22 -0.57 15.21 10.60
CA LEU A 22 0.07 14.09 9.92
C LEU A 22 1.45 14.54 9.43
N PHE A 23 2.50 14.00 10.04
CA PHE A 23 3.89 14.29 9.72
C PHE A 23 4.39 13.39 8.61
N TYR A 24 5.32 13.89 7.80
CA TYR A 24 5.89 13.12 6.70
C TYR A 24 7.41 13.30 6.51
N LYS A 25 8.01 12.30 5.85
CA LYS A 25 9.35 12.37 5.24
C LYS A 25 9.31 11.66 3.89
N GLY A 26 9.95 12.24 2.87
CA GLY A 26 10.01 11.67 1.53
C GLY A 26 8.95 12.24 0.58
N GLU A 27 8.52 11.43 -0.39
CA GLU A 27 7.83 11.86 -1.60
C GLU A 27 6.30 11.84 -1.47
N LEU A 28 5.69 13.02 -1.29
CA LEU A 28 4.23 13.15 -1.14
C LEU A 28 3.43 12.73 -2.37
N VAL A 29 4.04 12.75 -3.57
CA VAL A 29 3.39 12.30 -4.83
C VAL A 29 2.91 10.85 -4.75
N LEU A 30 3.45 10.03 -3.84
CA LEU A 30 2.96 8.67 -3.59
C LEU A 30 1.52 8.62 -3.05
N LEU A 31 1.03 9.70 -2.44
CA LEU A 31 -0.36 9.79 -1.99
C LEU A 31 -1.35 9.87 -3.15
N GLU A 32 -0.93 10.30 -4.33
CA GLU A 32 -1.76 10.47 -5.53
C GLU A 32 -1.91 9.16 -6.32
N ARG A 33 -1.06 8.17 -6.09
CA ARG A 33 -1.11 6.86 -6.76
C ARG A 33 -2.25 5.99 -6.24
N PRO A 34 -2.72 4.97 -6.99
CA PRO A 34 -3.54 3.91 -6.42
C PRO A 34 -2.75 3.21 -5.31
N LYS A 35 -3.42 2.87 -4.21
CA LYS A 35 -2.74 2.41 -2.99
C LYS A 35 -3.33 1.09 -2.52
N ILE A 36 -2.48 0.15 -2.14
CA ILE A 36 -2.92 -1.12 -1.57
C ILE A 36 -2.24 -1.33 -0.22
N SER A 37 -3.06 -1.56 0.81
CA SER A 37 -2.55 -1.90 2.13
C SER A 37 -2.19 -3.37 2.21
N ILE A 38 -0.98 -3.68 2.66
CA ILE A 38 -0.56 -5.06 2.93
C ILE A 38 -0.09 -5.17 4.38
N VAL A 39 -0.72 -6.06 5.14
CA VAL A 39 -0.41 -6.28 6.57
C VAL A 39 -0.39 -7.78 6.89
N GLY A 40 0.24 -8.16 8.00
CA GLY A 40 0.23 -9.53 8.46
C GLY A 40 1.12 -9.78 9.66
N THR A 41 1.40 -11.05 9.93
CA THR A 41 2.22 -11.48 11.07
C THR A 41 3.63 -10.93 11.01
N ARG A 42 4.22 -10.72 12.20
CA ARG A 42 5.64 -10.37 12.36
C ARG A 42 6.56 -11.56 12.15
N ARG A 43 6.03 -12.78 12.07
CA ARG A 43 6.76 -14.04 11.92
C ARG A 43 6.14 -14.89 10.80
N PRO A 44 6.17 -14.42 9.54
CA PRO A 44 5.54 -15.13 8.43
C PRO A 44 6.26 -16.44 8.13
N SER A 45 5.51 -17.41 7.64
CA SER A 45 6.09 -18.58 6.97
C SER A 45 6.93 -18.16 5.75
N TYR A 46 7.77 -19.07 5.25
CA TYR A 46 8.51 -18.83 4.01
C TYR A 46 7.57 -18.57 2.83
N TYR A 47 6.49 -19.36 2.73
CA TYR A 47 5.44 -19.20 1.74
C TYR A 47 4.86 -17.77 1.78
N THR A 48 4.41 -17.33 2.95
CA THR A 48 3.84 -15.99 3.13
C THR A 48 4.84 -14.90 2.78
N LYS A 49 6.09 -15.01 3.23
CA LYS A 49 7.13 -14.02 2.94
C LYS A 49 7.36 -13.89 1.42
N GLN A 50 7.50 -15.03 0.73
CA GLN A 50 7.70 -15.08 -0.71
C GLN A 50 6.52 -14.45 -1.46
N PHE A 51 5.28 -14.85 -1.15
CA PHE A 51 4.11 -14.37 -1.88
C PHE A 51 3.72 -12.94 -1.51
N THR A 52 3.98 -12.49 -0.28
CA THR A 52 3.85 -11.07 0.08
C THR A 52 4.76 -10.21 -0.80
N TYR A 53 6.02 -10.62 -0.95
CA TYR A 53 6.98 -9.93 -1.82
C TYR A 53 6.50 -9.95 -3.28
N SER A 54 6.08 -11.11 -3.79
CA SER A 54 5.62 -11.25 -5.19
C SER A 54 4.37 -10.41 -5.48
N ILE A 55 3.39 -10.38 -4.56
CA ILE A 55 2.19 -9.55 -4.70
C ILE A 55 2.56 -8.07 -4.74
N ALA A 56 3.36 -7.62 -3.77
CA ALA A 56 3.79 -6.23 -3.72
C ALA A 56 4.57 -5.82 -4.99
N LYS A 57 5.43 -6.71 -5.51
CA LYS A 57 6.17 -6.50 -6.75
C LYS A 57 5.27 -6.44 -7.98
N ALA A 58 4.30 -7.36 -8.08
CA ALA A 58 3.37 -7.39 -9.21
C ALA A 58 2.46 -6.15 -9.24
N LEU A 59 2.03 -5.68 -8.07
CA LEU A 59 1.27 -4.43 -7.91
C LEU A 59 2.15 -3.21 -8.25
N ALA A 60 3.38 -3.16 -7.76
CA ALA A 60 4.29 -2.05 -8.03
C ALA A 60 4.67 -1.90 -9.51
N LYS A 61 4.81 -3.03 -10.23
CA LYS A 61 5.00 -3.02 -11.69
C LYS A 61 3.84 -2.37 -12.46
N ARG A 62 2.66 -2.30 -11.84
CA ARG A 62 1.44 -1.69 -12.38
C ARG A 62 1.18 -0.32 -11.77
N GLY A 63 2.17 0.21 -11.04
CA GLY A 63 2.07 1.53 -10.45
C GLY A 63 1.25 1.67 -9.20
N VAL A 64 0.84 0.56 -8.63
CA VAL A 64 0.15 0.56 -7.35
C VAL A 64 1.17 0.76 -6.25
N CYS A 65 0.98 1.78 -5.43
CA CYS A 65 1.80 2.07 -4.28
C CYS A 65 1.41 1.16 -3.09
N ILE A 66 2.40 0.58 -2.42
CA ILE A 66 2.13 -0.30 -1.27
C ILE A 66 2.18 0.48 0.03
N VAL A 67 1.11 0.39 0.82
CA VAL A 67 1.02 0.99 2.16
C VAL A 67 1.20 -0.10 3.21
N SER A 68 2.11 0.09 4.16
CA SER A 68 2.29 -0.84 5.28
C SER A 68 2.91 -0.15 6.51
N GLY A 69 3.15 -0.91 7.57
CA GLY A 69 3.52 -0.39 8.88
C GLY A 69 5.02 -0.43 9.22
N ALA A 70 5.90 -0.78 8.28
CA ALA A 70 7.33 -0.98 8.50
C ALA A 70 7.70 -1.95 9.65
N ALA A 71 6.76 -2.77 10.14
CA ALA A 71 7.04 -3.78 11.15
C ALA A 71 7.90 -4.92 10.57
N MET A 72 8.40 -5.79 11.45
CA MET A 72 9.02 -7.05 11.03
C MET A 72 8.03 -7.93 10.27
N GLY A 73 8.53 -8.89 9.49
CA GLY A 73 7.71 -9.92 8.85
C GLY A 73 7.02 -9.42 7.59
N VAL A 74 5.68 -9.53 7.55
CA VAL A 74 4.88 -9.21 6.35
C VAL A 74 5.10 -7.78 5.87
N ASP A 75 5.04 -6.78 6.75
CA ASP A 75 5.26 -5.38 6.38
C ASP A 75 6.63 -5.18 5.70
N THR A 76 7.68 -5.82 6.22
CA THR A 76 9.03 -5.78 5.63
C THR A 76 9.03 -6.39 4.23
N ALA A 77 8.40 -7.56 4.05
CA ALA A 77 8.32 -8.22 2.75
C ALA A 77 7.51 -7.41 1.73
N ALA A 78 6.45 -6.72 2.17
CA ALA A 78 5.62 -5.86 1.33
C ALA A 78 6.42 -4.65 0.83
N HIS A 79 7.11 -3.92 1.72
CA HIS A 79 7.95 -2.79 1.32
C HIS A 79 9.08 -3.21 0.38
N LEU A 80 9.76 -4.32 0.67
CA LEU A 80 10.84 -4.83 -0.20
C LEU A 80 10.32 -5.28 -1.57
N GLY A 81 9.14 -5.89 -1.64
CA GLY A 81 8.53 -6.30 -2.90
C GLY A 81 8.10 -5.11 -3.76
N ALA A 82 7.56 -4.07 -3.11
CA ALA A 82 7.11 -2.86 -3.78
C ALA A 82 8.26 -2.06 -4.41
N GLY A 83 9.45 -2.12 -3.82
CA GLY A 83 10.54 -1.18 -4.07
C GLY A 83 10.42 0.02 -3.14
N GLU A 84 11.56 0.50 -2.64
CA GLU A 84 11.66 1.58 -1.65
C GLU A 84 11.10 2.91 -2.19
N GLU A 85 11.06 3.08 -3.52
CA GLU A 85 10.52 4.23 -4.23
C GLU A 85 9.01 4.18 -4.50
N ASN A 86 8.35 3.04 -4.22
CA ASN A 86 6.94 2.85 -4.52
C ASN A 86 6.17 2.31 -3.30
N THR A 87 6.45 2.89 -2.14
CA THR A 87 5.83 2.47 -0.89
C THR A 87 5.66 3.60 0.12
N ILE A 88 4.58 3.50 0.90
CA ILE A 88 4.28 4.37 2.03
C ILE A 88 4.37 3.55 3.32
N ALA A 89 5.24 3.96 4.24
CA ALA A 89 5.37 3.37 5.56
C ALA A 89 4.73 4.28 6.62
N VAL A 90 3.70 3.78 7.29
CA VAL A 90 3.04 4.50 8.39
C VAL A 90 3.57 3.96 9.71
N VAL A 91 4.18 4.79 10.56
CA VAL A 91 4.78 4.35 11.83
C VAL A 91 3.98 4.76 13.06
N ALA A 92 4.23 4.07 14.17
CA ALA A 92 3.51 4.25 15.44
C ALA A 92 4.27 5.14 16.44
N ASN A 93 5.29 5.86 15.96
CA ASN A 93 6.21 6.71 16.71
C ASN A 93 6.52 8.00 15.92
N GLY A 94 7.18 8.98 16.55
CA GLY A 94 7.68 10.16 15.84
C GLY A 94 8.65 9.76 14.72
N LEU A 95 8.65 10.51 13.60
CA LEU A 95 9.49 10.19 12.43
C LEU A 95 10.99 10.37 12.68
N ASP A 96 11.39 10.97 13.79
CA ASP A 96 12.77 11.03 14.27
C ASP A 96 13.27 9.68 14.84
N ILE A 97 12.37 8.73 15.11
CA ILE A 97 12.71 7.43 15.70
C ILE A 97 12.56 6.31 14.65
N ARG A 98 13.62 5.55 14.42
CA ARG A 98 13.56 4.35 13.56
C ARG A 98 13.23 3.12 14.38
N TYR A 99 11.96 2.69 14.31
CA TYR A 99 11.47 1.50 15.01
C TYR A 99 10.70 0.57 14.05
N PRO A 100 10.91 -0.76 14.12
CA PRO A 100 11.86 -1.45 14.99
C PRO A 100 13.30 -1.30 14.49
N VAL A 101 14.28 -1.35 15.41
CA VAL A 101 15.72 -1.13 15.11
C VAL A 101 16.23 -2.07 14.01
N ILE A 102 15.73 -3.31 13.97
CA ILE A 102 16.11 -4.30 12.94
C ILE A 102 15.75 -3.85 11.51
N ASN A 103 14.73 -3.01 11.36
CA ASN A 103 14.31 -2.46 10.08
C ASN A 103 14.86 -1.05 9.85
N ALA A 104 15.77 -0.54 10.68
CA ALA A 104 16.32 0.80 10.50
C ALA A 104 16.90 1.06 9.10
N PRO A 105 17.63 0.11 8.45
CA PRO A 105 18.10 0.32 7.08
C PRO A 105 16.96 0.46 6.06
N LEU A 106 15.91 -0.36 6.17
CA LEU A 106 14.73 -0.27 5.30
C LEU A 106 14.01 1.07 5.51
N ILE A 107 13.79 1.45 6.76
CA ILE A 107 13.13 2.72 7.12
C ILE A 107 13.93 3.90 6.56
N GLU A 108 15.26 3.90 6.72
CA GLU A 108 16.11 4.96 6.18
C GLU A 108 16.03 5.05 4.65
N ASN A 109 15.90 3.93 3.95
CA ASN A 109 15.73 3.95 2.51
C ASN A 109 14.36 4.47 2.07
N ILE A 110 13.28 4.10 2.78
CA ILE A 110 11.93 4.63 2.52
C ILE A 110 11.88 6.14 2.84
N GLU A 111 12.54 6.60 3.91
CA GLU A 111 12.68 8.04 4.22
C GLU A 111 13.29 8.84 3.05
N LYS A 112 14.19 8.21 2.26
CA LYS A 112 14.94 8.87 1.18
C LYS A 112 14.26 8.78 -0.20
N LYS A 113 13.52 7.71 -0.47
CA LYS A 113 12.99 7.40 -1.82
C LYS A 113 11.48 7.22 -1.86
N GLY A 114 10.89 6.80 -0.74
CA GLY A 114 9.47 6.53 -0.61
C GLY A 114 8.80 7.61 0.22
N LEU A 115 7.78 7.22 0.99
CA LEU A 115 7.09 8.13 1.90
C LEU A 115 6.92 7.48 3.28
N MET A 116 7.30 8.22 4.31
CA MET A 116 7.04 7.87 5.71
C MET A 116 5.97 8.79 6.26
N LEU A 117 5.02 8.24 7.02
CA LEU A 117 3.93 8.99 7.66
C LEU A 117 3.82 8.67 9.15
N SER A 118 3.47 9.67 9.96
CA SER A 118 3.16 9.48 11.39
C SER A 118 2.18 10.52 11.91
N GLN A 119 1.27 10.11 12.80
CA GLN A 119 0.41 11.03 13.56
C GLN A 119 1.08 11.55 14.84
N PHE A 120 2.33 11.20 15.09
CA PHE A 120 3.01 11.46 16.36
C PHE A 120 4.15 12.46 16.19
N ASN A 121 4.21 13.41 17.12
CA ASN A 121 5.28 14.41 17.20
C ASN A 121 6.67 13.78 17.37
N ASP A 122 7.70 14.53 16.96
CA ASP A 122 9.10 14.14 17.17
C ASP A 122 9.34 13.81 18.66
N GLY A 123 10.07 12.73 18.93
CA GLY A 123 10.38 12.22 20.27
C GLY A 123 9.33 11.26 20.84
N PHE A 124 8.15 11.11 20.22
CA PHE A 124 7.12 10.18 20.70
C PHE A 124 7.52 8.71 20.45
N ARG A 125 7.63 7.91 21.50
CA ARG A 125 7.95 6.48 21.42
C ARG A 125 6.70 5.62 21.24
N ALA A 126 6.78 4.58 20.42
CA ALA A 126 5.66 3.69 20.15
C ALA A 126 5.13 3.00 21.43
N THR A 127 3.80 2.93 21.54
CA THR A 127 3.06 2.30 22.64
C THR A 127 2.04 1.31 22.07
N GLY A 128 1.46 0.46 22.92
CA GLY A 128 0.44 -0.50 22.47
C GLY A 128 -0.75 0.17 21.76
N TRP A 129 -1.20 1.33 22.24
CA TRP A 129 -2.31 2.06 21.64
C TRP A 129 -1.90 2.79 20.35
N SER A 130 -0.66 3.26 20.24
CA SER A 130 -0.22 3.98 19.04
C SER A 130 -0.16 3.05 17.82
N PHE A 131 0.11 1.76 18.01
CA PHE A 131 -0.03 0.76 16.93
C PHE A 131 -1.47 0.61 16.44
N VAL A 132 -2.46 0.68 17.32
CA VAL A 132 -3.87 0.56 16.95
C VAL A 132 -4.33 1.76 16.15
N VAL A 133 -3.90 2.97 16.54
CA VAL A 133 -4.17 4.23 15.81
C VAL A 133 -3.46 4.23 14.46
N ARG A 134 -2.19 3.82 14.41
CA ARG A 134 -1.43 3.69 13.16
C ARG A 134 -2.13 2.74 12.19
N ASN A 135 -2.62 1.61 12.67
CA ASN A 135 -3.24 0.59 11.81
C ASN A 135 -4.49 1.12 11.10
N GLU A 136 -5.28 1.98 11.76
CA GLU A 136 -6.43 2.63 11.12
C GLU A 136 -5.97 3.48 9.92
N LEU A 137 -4.89 4.25 10.09
CA LEU A 137 -4.32 5.08 9.04
C LEU A 137 -3.77 4.26 7.87
N VAL A 138 -3.08 3.14 8.14
CA VAL A 138 -2.64 2.20 7.08
C VAL A 138 -3.83 1.78 6.24
N VAL A 139 -4.88 1.26 6.88
CA VAL A 139 -6.08 0.75 6.19
C VAL A 139 -6.81 1.86 5.44
N ALA A 140 -6.92 3.06 6.01
CA ALA A 140 -7.58 4.19 5.38
C ALA A 140 -6.88 4.60 4.08
N LEU A 141 -5.55 4.59 4.03
CA LEU A 141 -4.79 4.97 2.84
C LEU A 141 -4.91 4.01 1.66
N GLY A 142 -5.11 2.70 1.88
CA GLY A 142 -5.20 1.72 0.79
C GLY A 142 -6.63 1.49 0.29
N ASP A 143 -6.84 1.39 -1.02
CA ASP A 143 -8.15 1.17 -1.64
C ASP A 143 -8.78 -0.19 -1.25
N LEU A 144 -7.94 -1.19 -1.00
CA LEU A 144 -8.30 -2.45 -0.35
C LEU A 144 -7.20 -2.91 0.62
N LEU A 145 -7.53 -3.94 1.42
CA LEU A 145 -6.61 -4.55 2.38
C LEU A 145 -6.22 -5.97 1.96
N ILE A 146 -4.92 -6.25 1.91
CA ILE A 146 -4.38 -7.60 1.80
C ILE A 146 -3.84 -8.04 3.15
N VAL A 147 -4.30 -9.18 3.65
CA VAL A 147 -3.78 -9.83 4.86
C VAL A 147 -3.18 -11.18 4.49
N THR A 148 -1.86 -11.27 4.43
CA THR A 148 -1.20 -12.47 3.88
C THR A 148 -1.10 -13.62 4.88
N GLU A 149 -0.90 -13.33 6.16
CA GLU A 149 -0.93 -14.32 7.24
C GLU A 149 -1.25 -13.64 8.58
N ALA A 150 -2.17 -14.19 9.36
CA ALA A 150 -2.59 -13.62 10.65
C ALA A 150 -3.26 -14.68 11.56
N ASP A 151 -2.94 -14.63 12.85
CA ASP A 151 -3.67 -15.36 13.90
C ASP A 151 -4.91 -14.60 14.38
N LEU A 152 -5.87 -15.32 14.97
CA LEU A 152 -7.17 -14.79 15.42
C LEU A 152 -7.07 -13.57 16.35
N ASN A 153 -6.04 -13.50 17.20
CA ASN A 153 -5.85 -12.43 18.18
C ASN A 153 -4.67 -11.49 17.82
N SER A 154 -4.25 -11.50 16.55
CA SER A 154 -3.11 -10.70 16.09
C SER A 154 -3.47 -9.23 15.86
N GLY A 155 -2.45 -8.36 15.87
CA GLY A 155 -2.64 -6.94 15.54
C GLY A 155 -3.18 -6.70 14.12
N SER A 156 -2.92 -7.61 13.19
CA SER A 156 -3.44 -7.56 11.82
C SER A 156 -4.97 -7.72 11.77
N MET A 157 -5.56 -8.45 12.72
CA MET A 157 -7.02 -8.56 12.83
C MET A 157 -7.68 -7.23 13.23
N ARG A 158 -6.95 -6.30 13.87
CA ARG A 158 -7.44 -4.93 14.08
C ARG A 158 -7.53 -4.16 12.78
N SER A 159 -6.57 -4.35 11.87
CA SER A 159 -6.65 -3.78 10.51
C SER A 159 -7.84 -4.33 9.73
N VAL A 160 -8.15 -5.62 9.89
CA VAL A 160 -9.35 -6.25 9.32
C VAL A 160 -10.63 -5.60 9.86
N GLU A 161 -10.72 -5.37 11.17
CA GLU A 161 -11.86 -4.67 11.79
C GLU A 161 -12.06 -3.26 11.20
N TYR A 162 -10.98 -2.51 10.96
CA TYR A 162 -11.06 -1.21 10.28
C TYR A 162 -11.51 -1.34 8.83
N ALA A 163 -10.95 -2.28 8.06
CA ALA A 163 -11.30 -2.46 6.65
C ALA A 163 -12.79 -2.79 6.49
N LEU A 164 -13.33 -3.68 7.33
CA LEU A 164 -14.77 -4.00 7.35
C LEU A 164 -15.64 -2.78 7.67
N LYS A 165 -15.23 -1.96 8.66
CA LYS A 165 -15.97 -0.73 9.02
C LYS A 165 -15.94 0.32 7.90
N MET A 166 -14.84 0.39 7.17
CA MET A 166 -14.65 1.29 6.03
C MET A 166 -15.26 0.75 4.72
N GLY A 167 -15.86 -0.45 4.74
CA GLY A 167 -16.41 -1.08 3.53
C GLY A 167 -15.37 -1.50 2.49
N LYS A 168 -14.11 -1.69 2.90
CA LYS A 168 -13.01 -2.04 1.99
C LYS A 168 -12.99 -3.53 1.70
N GLU A 169 -12.66 -3.88 0.45
CA GLU A 169 -12.41 -5.28 0.10
C GLU A 169 -11.22 -5.83 0.88
N ILE A 170 -11.33 -7.10 1.30
CA ILE A 170 -10.25 -7.80 1.98
C ILE A 170 -9.84 -9.00 1.14
N TRP A 171 -8.53 -9.12 0.92
CA TRP A 171 -7.91 -10.22 0.20
C TRP A 171 -6.91 -10.93 1.08
N VAL A 172 -6.79 -12.25 0.94
CA VAL A 172 -5.86 -13.05 1.72
C VAL A 172 -5.15 -14.08 0.86
N LEU A 173 -3.99 -14.54 1.33
CA LEU A 173 -3.38 -15.74 0.74
C LEU A 173 -4.15 -17.00 1.19
N PRO A 174 -4.34 -17.98 0.32
CA PRO A 174 -4.74 -19.32 0.71
C PRO A 174 -3.68 -19.92 1.65
N GLN A 175 -4.11 -20.41 2.80
CA GLN A 175 -3.22 -21.00 3.80
C GLN A 175 -3.67 -22.43 4.09
N ARG A 176 -2.74 -23.27 4.58
CA ARG A 176 -3.09 -24.65 4.96
C ARG A 176 -4.06 -24.65 6.14
N LEU A 177 -4.71 -25.78 6.37
CA LEU A 177 -5.41 -26.01 7.63
C LEU A 177 -4.43 -25.86 8.80
N ASP A 178 -4.92 -25.34 9.92
CA ASP A 178 -4.16 -25.02 11.14
C ASP A 178 -3.05 -23.96 11.00
N GLU A 179 -2.86 -23.39 9.80
CA GLU A 179 -2.04 -22.20 9.58
C GLU A 179 -2.95 -20.96 9.46
N SER A 180 -2.44 -19.79 9.87
CA SER A 180 -3.10 -18.49 9.66
C SER A 180 -4.60 -18.49 9.99
N LEU A 181 -4.94 -18.91 11.21
CA LEU A 181 -6.33 -19.12 11.63
C LEU A 181 -7.23 -17.89 11.42
N GLY A 182 -6.66 -16.68 11.49
CA GLY A 182 -7.35 -15.43 11.21
C GLY A 182 -7.76 -15.30 9.75
N THR A 183 -6.84 -15.49 8.80
CA THR A 183 -7.16 -15.36 7.36
C THR A 183 -8.08 -16.48 6.88
N ASN A 184 -7.88 -17.70 7.36
CA ASN A 184 -8.75 -18.84 7.03
C ASN A 184 -10.18 -18.62 7.54
N LYS A 185 -10.33 -18.05 8.75
CA LYS A 185 -11.65 -17.66 9.26
C LYS A 185 -12.33 -16.59 8.40
N LEU A 186 -11.58 -15.61 7.88
CA LEU A 186 -12.13 -14.59 6.99
C LEU A 186 -12.65 -15.18 5.68
N LEU A 187 -11.95 -16.16 5.11
CA LEU A 187 -12.42 -16.90 3.95
C LEU A 187 -13.68 -17.71 4.26
N SER A 188 -13.71 -18.45 5.38
CA SER A 188 -14.87 -19.27 5.74
C SER A 188 -16.13 -18.45 6.03
N GLU A 189 -15.97 -17.22 6.51
CA GLU A 189 -17.07 -16.30 6.80
C GLU A 189 -17.48 -15.45 5.58
N GLY A 190 -16.84 -15.64 4.41
CA GLY A 190 -17.11 -14.84 3.22
C GLY A 190 -16.71 -13.36 3.33
N LYS A 191 -15.86 -13.02 4.31
CA LYS A 191 -15.40 -11.66 4.60
C LYS A 191 -14.14 -11.28 3.82
N ALA A 192 -13.46 -12.25 3.21
CA ALA A 192 -12.30 -12.02 2.36
C ALA A 192 -12.37 -12.88 1.09
N LYS A 193 -11.65 -12.44 0.07
CA LYS A 193 -11.42 -13.17 -1.20
C LYS A 193 -10.00 -13.75 -1.21
N ALA A 194 -9.83 -14.90 -1.83
CA ALA A 194 -8.53 -15.57 -1.92
C ALA A 194 -7.72 -15.09 -3.13
N ILE A 195 -6.45 -14.75 -2.93
CA ILE A 195 -5.48 -14.52 -4.02
C ILE A 195 -4.92 -15.88 -4.44
N GLN A 196 -5.52 -16.49 -5.46
CA GLN A 196 -5.08 -17.79 -5.99
C GLN A 196 -3.94 -17.68 -7.00
N ASP A 197 -3.90 -16.56 -7.73
CA ASP A 197 -2.86 -16.24 -8.70
C ASP A 197 -2.51 -14.76 -8.55
N VAL A 198 -1.21 -14.49 -8.37
CA VAL A 198 -0.69 -13.15 -8.09
C VAL A 198 -0.86 -12.22 -9.29
N GLU A 199 -0.59 -12.71 -10.50
CA GLU A 199 -0.65 -11.89 -11.71
C GLU A 199 -2.09 -11.64 -12.14
N VAL A 200 -2.97 -12.64 -11.99
CA VAL A 200 -4.42 -12.47 -12.22
C VAL A 200 -5.02 -11.49 -11.22
N PHE A 201 -4.60 -11.53 -9.95
CA PHE A 201 -5.04 -10.53 -8.98
C PHE A 201 -4.50 -9.14 -9.33
N ALA A 202 -3.21 -9.03 -9.65
CA ALA A 202 -2.56 -7.75 -9.93
C ALA A 202 -3.08 -7.11 -11.23
N SER A 203 -3.49 -7.89 -12.24
CA SER A 203 -4.01 -7.37 -13.52
C SER A 203 -5.26 -6.50 -13.40
N ARG A 204 -5.97 -6.58 -12.26
CA ARG A 204 -7.08 -5.68 -11.91
C ARG A 204 -6.68 -4.20 -11.91
N PHE A 205 -5.40 -3.93 -11.72
CA PHE A 205 -4.83 -2.58 -11.59
C PHE A 205 -4.04 -2.13 -12.84
N GLY A 206 -4.20 -2.81 -13.97
CA GLY A 206 -3.48 -2.52 -15.22
C GLY A 206 -2.63 -3.71 -15.70
N GLN A 207 -2.04 -3.62 -16.88
CA GLN A 207 -1.06 -4.63 -17.29
C GLN A 207 0.33 -4.27 -16.76
N ALA A 208 1.20 -5.28 -16.68
CA ALA A 208 2.52 -5.10 -16.12
C ALA A 208 3.40 -4.40 -17.15
N VAL A 209 3.76 -3.16 -16.85
CA VAL A 209 4.53 -2.32 -17.77
C VAL A 209 5.80 -3.03 -18.21
N GLU A 210 5.85 -3.38 -19.49
CA GLU A 210 7.07 -3.92 -20.10
C GLU A 210 8.17 -2.86 -20.02
N SER A 211 9.38 -3.33 -19.73
CA SER A 211 10.50 -2.56 -19.18
C SER A 211 11.13 -1.47 -20.08
N ASN A 212 10.38 -0.94 -21.06
CA ASN A 212 10.83 0.13 -21.96
C ASN A 212 10.15 1.48 -21.70
N MET A 213 9.15 1.57 -20.83
CA MET A 213 8.57 2.87 -20.44
C MET A 213 9.46 3.63 -19.46
N SER A 214 9.74 4.89 -19.80
CA SER A 214 10.29 5.89 -18.88
C SER A 214 9.37 6.04 -17.65
N LYS A 215 9.89 5.81 -16.44
CA LYS A 215 9.18 6.06 -15.17
C LYS A 215 9.15 7.56 -14.84
N ASP A 216 8.61 8.35 -15.75
CA ASP A 216 8.49 9.80 -15.61
C ASP A 216 7.10 10.23 -15.13
N GLU A 217 6.85 11.53 -15.12
CA GLU A 217 5.59 12.10 -14.63
C GLU A 217 4.35 11.55 -15.36
N PHE A 218 4.45 11.28 -16.66
CA PHE A 218 3.34 10.71 -17.43
C PHE A 218 3.03 9.29 -16.97
N PHE A 219 4.07 8.46 -16.82
CA PHE A 219 3.90 7.12 -16.29
C PHE A 219 3.19 7.18 -14.94
N TYR A 220 3.66 8.00 -14.00
CA TYR A 220 3.05 8.12 -12.67
C TYR A 220 1.63 8.70 -12.69
N PHE A 221 1.34 9.64 -13.60
CA PHE A 221 0.00 10.17 -13.74
C PHE A 221 -0.98 9.11 -14.25
N CYS A 222 -0.60 8.37 -15.29
CA CYS A 222 -1.41 7.27 -15.83
C CYS A 222 -1.62 6.12 -14.83
N GLN A 223 -0.78 5.99 -13.78
CA GLN A 223 -1.03 5.02 -12.70
C GLN A 223 -2.31 5.32 -11.94
N ALA A 224 -2.66 6.60 -11.75
CA ALA A 224 -3.86 7.00 -11.02
C ALA A 224 -5.17 6.60 -11.74
N SER A 225 -5.08 5.91 -12.88
CA SER A 225 -6.21 5.62 -13.76
C SER A 225 -7.02 6.88 -14.08
N PRO A 226 -6.36 7.97 -14.54
CA PRO A 226 -7.02 9.22 -14.84
C PRO A 226 -7.98 9.03 -16.01
N THR A 227 -8.90 9.97 -16.15
CA THR A 227 -9.71 10.03 -17.36
C THR A 227 -8.85 10.42 -18.56
N PHE A 228 -9.33 10.04 -19.74
CA PHE A 228 -8.71 10.41 -21.01
C PHE A 228 -8.59 11.93 -21.12
N ASP A 229 -9.66 12.66 -20.76
CA ASP A 229 -9.71 14.11 -20.82
C ASP A 229 -8.65 14.77 -19.91
N GLU A 230 -8.55 14.32 -18.65
CA GLU A 230 -7.51 14.80 -17.71
C GLU A 230 -6.09 14.54 -18.22
N THR A 231 -5.89 13.42 -18.94
CA THR A 231 -4.57 13.04 -19.46
C THR A 231 -4.20 13.85 -20.70
N VAL A 232 -5.15 14.09 -21.60
CA VAL A 232 -4.97 14.98 -22.76
C VAL A 232 -4.68 16.41 -22.28
N GLU A 233 -5.41 16.89 -21.27
CA GLU A 233 -5.19 18.23 -20.71
C GLU A 233 -3.77 18.39 -20.14
N LYS A 234 -3.25 17.36 -19.45
CA LYS A 234 -1.93 17.45 -18.80
C LYS A 234 -0.75 17.11 -19.71
N PHE A 235 -0.90 16.17 -20.65
CA PHE A 235 0.22 15.64 -21.44
C PHE A 235 0.06 15.76 -22.95
N GLY A 236 -1.05 16.33 -23.43
CA GLY A 236 -1.30 16.58 -24.84
C GLY A 236 -1.16 15.31 -25.68
N ASP A 237 -0.38 15.40 -26.76
CA ASP A 237 -0.27 14.32 -27.75
C ASP A 237 0.40 13.04 -27.24
N ARG A 238 1.12 13.13 -26.11
CA ARG A 238 1.85 12.02 -25.51
C ARG A 238 0.95 10.81 -25.19
N ILE A 239 -0.33 11.03 -24.89
CA ILE A 239 -1.25 9.91 -24.63
C ILE A 239 -1.48 9.06 -25.87
N TYR A 240 -1.59 9.68 -27.05
CA TYR A 240 -1.80 8.96 -28.30
C TYR A 240 -0.55 8.19 -28.71
N GLU A 241 0.64 8.78 -28.50
CA GLU A 241 1.92 8.10 -28.70
C GLU A 241 2.01 6.86 -27.79
N ALA A 242 1.69 7.03 -26.50
CA ALA A 242 1.73 5.93 -25.54
C ALA A 242 0.68 4.84 -25.85
N GLU A 243 -0.50 5.19 -26.37
CA GLU A 243 -1.50 4.19 -26.80
C GLU A 243 -1.03 3.43 -28.05
N LEU A 244 -0.44 4.12 -29.03
CA LEU A 244 0.13 3.51 -30.23
C LEU A 244 1.30 2.59 -29.93
N GLU A 245 2.14 2.96 -28.97
CA GLU A 245 3.25 2.15 -28.47
C GLU A 245 2.79 0.97 -27.60
N GLY A 246 1.49 0.89 -27.26
CA GLY A 246 0.95 -0.14 -26.40
C GLY A 246 1.37 -0.01 -24.95
N SER A 247 1.77 1.20 -24.52
CA SER A 247 2.17 1.56 -23.16
C SER A 247 0.98 1.96 -22.27
N VAL A 248 -0.12 2.40 -22.87
CA VAL A 248 -1.40 2.63 -22.20
C VAL A 248 -2.55 2.08 -23.06
N THR A 249 -3.70 1.89 -22.44
CA THR A 249 -4.97 1.63 -23.11
C THR A 249 -6.03 2.55 -22.58
N ILE A 250 -6.88 3.04 -23.47
CA ILE A 250 -8.04 3.85 -23.10
C ILE A 250 -9.28 2.96 -23.15
N HIS A 251 -9.85 2.65 -21.98
CA HIS A 251 -11.08 1.87 -21.91
C HIS A 251 -12.14 2.64 -21.11
N ASN A 252 -13.29 2.88 -21.74
CA ASN A 252 -14.41 3.62 -21.15
C ASN A 252 -13.99 5.03 -20.67
N GLY A 253 -13.09 5.68 -21.42
CA GLY A 253 -12.58 7.01 -21.06
C GLY A 253 -11.61 7.02 -19.88
N ILE A 254 -11.17 5.86 -19.39
CA ILE A 254 -10.13 5.75 -18.34
C ILE A 254 -8.85 5.25 -18.99
N VAL A 255 -7.74 5.95 -18.71
CA VAL A 255 -6.40 5.59 -19.16
C VAL A 255 -5.82 4.57 -18.19
N ARG A 256 -5.30 3.46 -18.72
CA ARG A 256 -4.64 2.42 -17.93
C ARG A 256 -3.31 2.06 -18.55
N LEU A 257 -2.27 1.99 -17.74
CA LEU A 257 -0.98 1.47 -18.18
C LEU A 257 -1.08 0.01 -18.64
N GLN A 258 -0.34 -0.31 -19.70
CA GLN A 258 -0.10 -1.66 -20.22
C GLN A 258 1.31 -2.11 -19.82
#